data_AF-A0A962C3M8-F1
#
_entry.id   AF-A0A962C3M8-F1
#
_cell.length_a   1.000
_cell.length_b   1.000
_cell.length_c   1.000
_cell.angle_alpha   90.00
_cell.angle_beta   90.00
_cell.angle_gamma   90.00
#
_symmetry.space_group_name_H-M   'P 1'
#
loop_
_entity.id
_entity.type
_entity.pdbx_description
1 polymer ?
#
loop_
_entity_poly.entity_id
_entity_poly.type
_entity_poly.pdbx_seq_one_letter_code
_entity_poly.pdbx_strand_id
1 'polypeptide(L)'
;MKQTLAIALAVSALTLASCSPAPTSDATPKVVATATPEVTNMLLSPSPLPLHYPAFDRIRDSDFAPAFDQGMSEQLKEIAAITGNAETASFDNTIVALERSGQGLRRAISVFMNLVGADTNDARKKLQADYASRFAAHRDAITLDAALFARIQSLYDNRAQLDLDAESARLLERYYSDFVRAGAKLDEAQKVRLKAINGELAQLATQFSQNVLAEVNDSAVVVDDRAQLAGLSDEAIATAAEAAKARGLEGKFVIALQNTTTQPPLTYLQDRALRQRIFEASVARGSRGNQWDNTGIVASIMKLRLERAKLLGYPGFAAYTLENQTARTEKAVNDMLGKLAPAAVANAKREAADLQVLIDAEQKKAGQPSFKLAAWDWDYYTEKLRQARYDFDASQLKPYFEMKNVLENGVFFAAGKLYGLSFKQRTDLPVYQPDVLVYDVFDADGKQLAIFLADMYARPSKRGGAWMNAYVSQSHLLGTQPVIANHLNIPKPPQGQPTLMTWDEVTTMFHEFGHALHGMFSNVQYPLFAGTAVPRDFVEFPSQVNEMWADWPEVLANYAKHYQTGEAMP
;
A
#
# COMPACT_ATOMS: atom_id res chain seq x y z
N MET A 1 0.50 -62.98 9.91
CA MET A 1 -0.66 -63.32 9.06
C MET A 1 -0.39 -62.69 7.70
N LYS A 2 0.13 -63.49 6.76
CA LYS A 2 -0.59 -64.09 5.62
C LYS A 2 -0.97 -63.02 4.57
N GLN A 3 -0.18 -62.89 3.48
CA GLN A 3 -0.35 -63.58 2.17
C GLN A 3 -1.36 -62.80 1.27
N THR A 4 -1.29 -62.62 -0.06
CA THR A 4 -0.49 -63.01 -1.25
C THR A 4 -1.22 -62.33 -2.46
N LEU A 5 -0.59 -61.73 -3.48
CA LEU A 5 0.00 -62.29 -4.73
C LEU A 5 -0.96 -62.45 -5.95
N ALA A 6 -0.37 -62.32 -7.16
CA ALA A 6 -0.75 -62.74 -8.54
C ALA A 6 -1.40 -61.65 -9.43
N ILE A 7 -0.94 -61.25 -10.64
CA ILE A 7 -0.20 -61.81 -11.81
C ILE A 7 -0.89 -62.97 -12.56
N ALA A 8 -1.29 -62.73 -13.83
CA ALA A 8 -1.18 -63.58 -15.04
C ALA A 8 -1.71 -62.79 -16.28
N LEU A 9 -0.97 -62.55 -17.39
CA LEU A 9 -0.74 -63.37 -18.61
C LEU A 9 -2.03 -63.86 -19.30
N ALA A 10 -2.22 -63.95 -20.63
CA ALA A 10 -1.59 -63.58 -21.91
C ALA A 10 -2.54 -64.16 -23.01
N VAL A 11 -2.49 -63.74 -24.29
CA VAL A 11 -2.63 -64.59 -25.50
C VAL A 11 -2.37 -63.75 -26.77
N SER A 12 -1.57 -64.32 -27.65
CA SER A 12 -1.09 -63.89 -28.96
C SER A 12 -1.96 -64.43 -30.11
N ALA A 13 -1.98 -63.77 -31.28
CA ALA A 13 -2.19 -64.43 -32.57
C ALA A 13 -1.56 -63.63 -33.73
N LEU A 14 -0.64 -64.30 -34.45
CA LEU A 14 -0.08 -63.91 -35.75
C LEU A 14 -0.99 -64.39 -36.90
N THR A 15 -1.04 -63.64 -38.01
CA THR A 15 -1.20 -64.21 -39.37
C THR A 15 -0.48 -63.36 -40.42
N LEU A 16 -0.09 -64.03 -41.51
CA LEU A 16 0.97 -63.70 -42.47
C LEU A 16 0.54 -62.84 -43.67
N ALA A 17 1.58 -62.26 -44.28
CA ALA A 17 1.73 -61.55 -45.55
C ALA A 17 0.95 -62.05 -46.79
N SER A 18 0.65 -61.10 -47.71
CA SER A 18 0.93 -61.27 -49.15
C SER A 18 1.06 -59.93 -49.88
N CYS A 19 2.10 -59.83 -50.70
CA CYS A 19 2.52 -58.69 -51.52
C CYS A 19 1.66 -58.43 -52.77
N SER A 20 1.62 -57.16 -53.22
CA SER A 20 1.82 -56.78 -54.63
C SER A 20 2.01 -55.25 -54.80
N PRO A 21 2.64 -54.77 -55.91
CA PRO A 21 3.48 -53.57 -55.90
C PRO A 21 2.86 -52.30 -56.53
N ALA A 22 3.58 -51.19 -56.26
CA ALA A 22 3.45 -49.76 -56.59
C ALA A 22 2.69 -49.31 -57.87
N PRO A 23 2.21 -48.05 -57.90
CA PRO A 23 3.07 -47.02 -58.50
C PRO A 23 3.15 -45.68 -57.73
N THR A 24 4.24 -45.00 -58.04
CA THR A 24 4.77 -43.68 -57.64
C THR A 24 3.76 -42.53 -57.50
N SER A 25 3.90 -41.72 -56.44
CA SER A 25 3.73 -40.26 -56.52
C SER A 25 4.50 -39.53 -55.43
N ASP A 26 5.31 -38.56 -55.83
CA ASP A 26 5.90 -37.53 -54.98
C ASP A 26 4.82 -36.82 -54.14
N ALA A 27 4.98 -36.83 -52.82
CA ALA A 27 4.33 -35.87 -51.93
C ALA A 27 5.17 -35.69 -50.66
N THR A 28 5.77 -34.51 -50.53
CA THR A 28 6.39 -34.01 -49.31
C THR A 28 5.36 -33.98 -48.17
N PRO A 29 5.67 -34.50 -46.97
CA PRO A 29 4.72 -34.47 -45.87
C PRO A 29 4.62 -33.05 -45.31
N LYS A 30 3.41 -32.45 -45.41
CA LYS A 30 3.04 -31.24 -44.67
C LYS A 30 3.13 -31.54 -43.18
N VAL A 31 4.11 -30.93 -42.52
CA VAL A 31 4.13 -30.79 -41.06
C VAL A 31 2.96 -29.88 -40.69
N VAL A 32 1.89 -30.47 -40.15
CA VAL A 32 0.85 -29.71 -39.47
C VAL A 32 1.46 -29.23 -38.16
N ALA A 33 1.88 -27.97 -38.15
CA ALA A 33 2.25 -27.29 -36.92
C ALA A 33 1.00 -27.20 -36.04
N THR A 34 0.92 -28.06 -35.03
CA THR A 34 0.01 -27.86 -33.91
C THR A 34 0.46 -26.58 -33.21
N ALA A 35 -0.31 -25.50 -33.40
CA ALA A 35 -0.14 -24.28 -32.65
C ALA A 35 -0.25 -24.61 -31.17
N THR A 36 0.83 -24.38 -30.42
CA THR A 36 0.79 -24.27 -28.97
C THR A 36 -0.31 -23.26 -28.62
N PRO A 37 -1.23 -23.53 -27.67
CA PRO A 37 -2.19 -22.52 -27.27
C PRO A 37 -1.41 -21.31 -26.78
N GLU A 38 -1.67 -20.14 -27.36
CA GLU A 38 -1.19 -18.87 -26.81
C GLU A 38 -1.64 -18.81 -25.35
N VAL A 39 -0.70 -18.96 -24.42
CA VAL A 39 -0.98 -18.78 -23.00
C VAL A 39 -1.25 -17.30 -22.81
N THR A 40 -2.51 -16.89 -22.90
CA THR A 40 -2.93 -15.51 -22.67
C THR A 40 -2.58 -15.12 -21.23
N ASN A 41 -1.74 -14.10 -21.07
CA ASN A 41 -1.34 -13.62 -19.75
C ASN A 41 -2.56 -13.07 -19.00
N MET A 42 -2.89 -13.64 -17.85
CA MET A 42 -4.12 -13.30 -17.11
C MET A 42 -4.15 -11.86 -16.60
N LEU A 43 -2.99 -11.22 -16.42
CA LEU A 43 -2.92 -9.81 -16.02
C LEU A 43 -3.41 -8.87 -17.14
N LEU A 44 -3.36 -9.32 -18.39
CA LEU A 44 -3.74 -8.53 -19.55
C LEU A 44 -5.23 -8.62 -19.89
N SER A 45 -5.98 -9.53 -19.28
CA SER A 45 -7.44 -9.66 -19.48
C SER A 45 -8.20 -9.36 -18.19
N PRO A 46 -9.47 -8.94 -18.25
CA PRO A 46 -10.31 -8.82 -17.05
C PRO A 46 -10.38 -10.17 -16.32
N SER A 47 -10.26 -10.13 -14.98
CA SER A 47 -10.41 -11.35 -14.18
C SER A 47 -11.85 -11.88 -14.27
N PRO A 48 -12.05 -13.20 -14.38
CA PRO A 48 -13.37 -13.81 -14.38
C PRO A 48 -13.98 -13.93 -12.97
N LEU A 49 -13.21 -13.64 -11.92
CA LEU A 49 -13.71 -13.67 -10.54
C LEU A 49 -14.65 -12.48 -10.27
N PRO A 50 -15.52 -12.57 -9.25
CA PRO A 50 -16.45 -11.48 -8.90
C PRO A 50 -15.77 -10.13 -8.81
N LEU A 51 -16.41 -9.09 -9.37
CA LEU A 51 -15.91 -7.71 -9.45
C LEU A 51 -14.48 -7.58 -10.03
N HIS A 52 -14.08 -8.53 -10.88
CA HIS A 52 -12.73 -8.62 -11.43
C HIS A 52 -11.62 -8.76 -10.38
N TYR A 53 -11.95 -9.37 -9.23
CA TYR A 53 -11.00 -9.68 -8.17
C TYR A 53 -9.75 -10.40 -8.72
N PRO A 54 -8.51 -10.00 -8.36
CA PRO A 54 -7.30 -10.64 -8.88
C PRO A 54 -7.25 -12.14 -8.54
N ALA A 55 -7.03 -13.00 -9.53
CA ALA A 55 -6.84 -14.43 -9.32
C ALA A 55 -5.43 -14.71 -8.76
N PHE A 56 -5.17 -14.32 -7.50
CA PHE A 56 -3.84 -14.38 -6.88
C PHE A 56 -3.19 -15.77 -6.92
N ASP A 57 -3.98 -16.84 -6.88
CA ASP A 57 -3.55 -18.23 -6.99
C ASP A 57 -3.00 -18.60 -8.37
N ARG A 58 -3.29 -17.79 -9.40
CA ARG A 58 -2.90 -18.01 -10.79
C ARG A 58 -1.88 -17.00 -11.31
N ILE A 59 -1.51 -16.01 -10.49
CA ILE A 59 -0.55 -14.97 -10.85
C ILE A 59 0.82 -15.36 -10.28
N ARG A 60 1.82 -15.50 -11.16
CA ARG A 60 3.21 -15.77 -10.77
C ARG A 60 4.08 -14.57 -11.09
N ASP A 61 5.20 -14.46 -10.39
CA ASP A 61 6.13 -13.33 -10.61
C ASP A 61 6.67 -13.29 -12.05
N SER A 62 6.80 -14.46 -12.70
CA SER A 62 7.20 -14.58 -14.10
C SER A 62 6.20 -14.00 -15.09
N ASP A 63 4.95 -13.79 -14.69
CA ASP A 63 3.90 -13.29 -15.58
C ASP A 63 3.94 -11.75 -15.71
N PHE A 64 4.58 -11.03 -14.77
CA PHE A 64 4.58 -9.57 -14.76
C PHE A 64 5.39 -8.93 -15.89
N ALA A 65 6.63 -9.34 -16.13
CA ALA A 65 7.46 -8.74 -17.17
C ALA A 65 6.81 -8.83 -18.57
N PRO A 66 6.34 -10.02 -19.03
CA PRO A 66 5.61 -10.11 -20.29
C PRO A 66 4.35 -9.23 -20.32
N ALA A 67 3.59 -9.16 -19.21
CA ALA A 67 2.40 -8.30 -19.13
C ALA A 67 2.75 -6.81 -19.22
N PHE A 68 3.84 -6.37 -18.60
CA PHE A 68 4.29 -4.98 -18.69
C PHE A 68 4.72 -4.62 -20.11
N ASP A 69 5.53 -5.47 -20.73
CA ASP A 69 6.04 -5.24 -22.09
C ASP A 69 4.90 -5.19 -23.11
N GLN A 70 4.01 -6.18 -23.06
CA GLN A 70 2.85 -6.23 -23.94
C GLN A 70 1.88 -5.08 -23.65
N GLY A 71 1.56 -4.81 -22.38
CA GLY A 71 0.65 -3.74 -22.00
C GLY A 71 1.15 -2.35 -22.37
N MET A 72 2.45 -2.07 -22.25
CA MET A 72 3.05 -0.82 -22.73
C MET A 72 2.95 -0.72 -24.26
N SER A 73 3.24 -1.81 -24.97
CA SER A 73 3.12 -1.85 -26.44
C SER A 73 1.68 -1.62 -26.92
N GLU A 74 0.70 -2.28 -26.30
CA GLU A 74 -0.72 -2.14 -26.61
C GLU A 74 -1.21 -0.72 -26.32
N GLN A 75 -0.86 -0.16 -25.17
CA GLN A 75 -1.26 1.21 -24.85
C GLN A 75 -0.68 2.21 -25.87
N LEU A 76 0.59 2.08 -26.26
CA LEU A 76 1.16 2.97 -27.28
C LEU A 76 0.46 2.84 -28.64
N LYS A 77 -0.04 1.66 -29.01
CA LYS A 77 -0.87 1.49 -30.22
C LYS A 77 -2.22 2.20 -30.09
N GLU A 78 -2.86 2.12 -28.93
CA GLU A 78 -4.11 2.85 -28.66
C GLU A 78 -3.89 4.36 -28.71
N ILE A 79 -2.78 4.85 -28.14
CA ILE A 79 -2.39 6.26 -28.24
C ILE A 79 -2.14 6.67 -29.70
N ALA A 80 -1.44 5.84 -30.48
CA ALA A 80 -1.23 6.09 -31.90
C ALA A 80 -2.55 6.13 -32.70
N ALA A 81 -3.56 5.34 -32.31
CA ALA A 81 -4.88 5.40 -32.91
C ALA A 81 -5.61 6.72 -32.57
N ILE A 82 -5.45 7.25 -31.36
CA ILE A 82 -6.00 8.55 -30.95
C ILE A 82 -5.33 9.68 -31.73
N THR A 83 -4.01 9.70 -31.79
CA THR A 83 -3.26 10.77 -32.47
C THR A 83 -3.42 10.71 -33.98
N GLY A 84 -3.52 9.51 -34.55
CA GLY A 84 -3.75 9.26 -35.98
C GLY A 84 -5.21 9.34 -36.42
N ASN A 85 -6.17 9.63 -35.54
CA ASN A 85 -7.57 9.76 -35.91
C ASN A 85 -7.77 11.00 -36.81
N ALA A 86 -8.23 10.76 -38.05
CA ALA A 86 -8.45 11.80 -39.06
C ALA A 86 -9.65 12.72 -38.74
N GLU A 87 -10.57 12.29 -37.89
CA GLU A 87 -11.66 13.12 -37.41
C GLU A 87 -11.15 14.26 -36.52
N THR A 88 -11.84 15.40 -36.58
CA THR A 88 -11.62 16.51 -35.65
C THR A 88 -11.67 16.01 -34.21
N ALA A 89 -10.78 16.52 -33.37
CA ALA A 89 -10.74 16.14 -31.96
C ALA A 89 -12.10 16.38 -31.31
N SER A 90 -12.66 15.33 -30.71
CA SER A 90 -13.84 15.36 -29.87
C SER A 90 -13.48 14.84 -28.48
N PHE A 91 -14.32 15.16 -27.50
CA PHE A 91 -14.14 14.65 -26.14
C PHE A 91 -14.07 13.11 -26.13
N ASP A 92 -14.92 12.45 -26.91
CA ASP A 92 -14.96 10.98 -26.98
C ASP A 92 -13.73 10.38 -27.66
N ASN A 93 -13.37 10.90 -28.85
CA ASN A 93 -12.29 10.32 -29.64
C ASN A 93 -10.88 10.64 -29.11
N THR A 94 -10.79 11.52 -28.09
CA THR A 94 -9.53 11.93 -27.48
C THR A 94 -9.52 11.65 -25.98
N ILE A 95 -10.38 12.30 -25.18
CA ILE A 95 -10.34 12.19 -23.70
C ILE A 95 -10.91 10.85 -23.23
N VAL A 96 -12.10 10.45 -23.68
CA VAL A 96 -12.68 9.15 -23.30
C VAL A 96 -11.83 8.00 -23.84
N ALA A 97 -11.27 8.14 -25.05
CA ALA A 97 -10.32 7.18 -25.60
C ALA A 97 -9.06 7.04 -24.72
N LEU A 98 -8.51 8.14 -24.17
CA LEU A 98 -7.41 8.09 -23.21
C LEU A 98 -7.79 7.39 -21.90
N GLU A 99 -8.97 7.67 -21.36
CA GLU A 99 -9.50 6.98 -20.18
C GLU A 99 -9.64 5.48 -20.41
N ARG A 100 -9.97 5.06 -21.63
CA ARG A 100 -10.06 3.64 -22.01
C ARG A 100 -8.71 2.99 -22.30
N SER A 101 -7.66 3.74 -22.62
CA SER A 101 -6.36 3.17 -22.99
C SER A 101 -5.66 2.43 -21.84
N GLY A 102 -4.83 1.43 -22.17
CA GLY A 102 -3.87 0.80 -21.29
C GLY A 102 -4.46 -0.10 -20.22
N GLN A 103 -5.68 -0.63 -20.40
CA GLN A 103 -6.35 -1.41 -19.36
C GLN A 103 -5.54 -2.65 -18.91
N GLY A 104 -4.92 -3.36 -19.87
CA GLY A 104 -4.05 -4.50 -19.55
C GLY A 104 -2.84 -4.10 -18.71
N LEU A 105 -2.17 -3.01 -19.10
CA LEU A 105 -1.03 -2.48 -18.35
C LEU A 105 -1.44 -2.00 -16.94
N ARG A 106 -2.56 -1.26 -16.84
CA ARG A 106 -3.08 -0.75 -15.56
C ARG A 106 -3.39 -1.89 -14.58
N ARG A 107 -4.03 -2.96 -15.05
CA ARG A 107 -4.27 -4.18 -14.23
C ARG A 107 -2.96 -4.79 -13.75
N ALA A 108 -2.01 -5.01 -14.65
CA ALA A 108 -0.72 -5.62 -14.32
C ALA A 108 0.06 -4.77 -13.29
N ILE A 109 0.16 -3.46 -13.52
CA ILE A 109 0.86 -2.53 -12.62
C ILE A 109 0.15 -2.43 -11.26
N SER A 110 -1.18 -2.35 -11.24
CA SER A 110 -1.96 -2.27 -10.00
C SER A 110 -1.68 -3.47 -9.10
N VAL A 111 -1.84 -4.69 -9.63
CA VAL A 111 -1.58 -5.92 -8.87
C VAL A 111 -0.12 -5.97 -8.42
N PHE A 112 0.82 -5.68 -9.31
CA PHE A 112 2.25 -5.73 -8.99
C PHE A 112 2.65 -4.75 -7.88
N MET A 113 2.26 -3.48 -7.98
CA MET A 113 2.65 -2.46 -7.01
C MET A 113 1.99 -2.70 -5.64
N ASN A 114 0.75 -3.20 -5.62
CA ASN A 114 0.08 -3.61 -4.38
C ASN A 114 0.82 -4.79 -3.72
N LEU A 115 1.22 -5.81 -4.50
CA LEU A 115 2.04 -6.91 -3.98
C LEU A 115 3.43 -6.47 -3.54
N VAL A 116 4.07 -5.52 -4.22
CA VAL A 116 5.37 -4.96 -3.78
C VAL A 116 5.24 -4.26 -2.41
N GLY A 117 4.12 -3.58 -2.14
CA GLY A 117 3.87 -2.99 -0.83
C GLY A 117 3.51 -4.00 0.25
N ALA A 118 2.64 -4.95 -0.10
CA ALA A 118 2.04 -5.88 0.85
C ALA A 118 2.89 -7.13 1.11
N ASP A 119 3.59 -7.64 0.10
CA ASP A 119 4.29 -8.93 0.14
C ASP A 119 5.39 -9.01 -0.93
N THR A 120 6.48 -8.24 -0.77
CA THR A 120 7.57 -8.28 -1.74
C THR A 120 8.47 -9.51 -1.59
N ASN A 121 9.23 -9.81 -2.65
CA ASN A 121 10.26 -10.84 -2.66
C ASN A 121 11.40 -10.42 -3.62
N ASP A 122 12.44 -11.24 -3.78
CA ASP A 122 13.59 -10.89 -4.63
C ASP A 122 13.22 -10.70 -6.10
N ALA A 123 12.30 -11.52 -6.64
CA ALA A 123 11.84 -11.38 -8.02
C ALA A 123 11.06 -10.06 -8.22
N ARG A 124 10.15 -9.72 -7.31
CA ARG A 124 9.38 -8.46 -7.34
C ARG A 124 10.26 -7.24 -7.15
N LYS A 125 11.24 -7.27 -6.23
CA LYS A 125 12.22 -6.19 -6.06
C LYS A 125 13.03 -5.97 -7.34
N LYS A 126 13.51 -7.06 -7.96
CA LYS A 126 14.24 -6.98 -9.22
C LYS A 126 13.38 -6.40 -10.34
N LEU A 127 12.15 -6.89 -10.51
CA LEU A 127 11.22 -6.36 -11.51
C LEU A 127 10.91 -4.88 -11.29
N GLN A 128 10.71 -4.46 -10.04
CA GLN A 128 10.46 -3.06 -9.71
C GLN A 128 11.64 -2.18 -10.14
N ALA A 129 12.87 -2.61 -9.88
CA ALA A 129 14.08 -1.90 -10.28
C ALA A 129 14.26 -1.87 -11.81
N ASP A 130 14.10 -3.01 -12.48
CA ASP A 130 14.28 -3.15 -13.93
C ASP A 130 13.26 -2.32 -14.73
N TYR A 131 12.03 -2.17 -14.21
CA TYR A 131 10.95 -1.45 -14.89
C TYR A 131 10.77 0.01 -14.46
N ALA A 132 11.41 0.47 -13.38
CA ALA A 132 11.22 1.83 -12.86
C ALA A 132 11.41 2.93 -13.93
N SER A 133 12.54 2.90 -14.64
CA SER A 133 12.84 3.86 -15.71
C SER A 133 12.00 3.61 -16.97
N ARG A 134 11.63 2.34 -17.25
CA ARG A 134 10.80 1.96 -18.40
C ARG A 134 9.37 2.49 -18.26
N PHE A 135 8.78 2.38 -17.08
CA PHE A 135 7.47 2.98 -16.78
C PHE A 135 7.52 4.51 -16.82
N ALA A 136 8.60 5.13 -16.34
CA ALA A 136 8.78 6.57 -16.47
C ALA A 136 8.85 6.99 -17.95
N ALA A 137 9.64 6.29 -18.76
CA ALA A 137 9.76 6.54 -20.19
C ALA A 137 8.45 6.31 -20.94
N HIS A 138 7.68 5.27 -20.59
CA HIS A 138 6.37 4.99 -21.16
C HIS A 138 5.37 6.12 -20.87
N ARG A 139 5.27 6.57 -19.62
CA ARG A 139 4.44 7.73 -19.27
C ARG A 139 4.87 8.98 -20.04
N ASP A 140 6.18 9.26 -20.08
CA ASP A 140 6.72 10.43 -20.75
C ASP A 140 6.52 10.37 -22.27
N ALA A 141 6.51 9.18 -22.89
CA ALA A 141 6.19 9.00 -24.31
C ALA A 141 4.74 9.42 -24.63
N ILE A 142 3.82 9.26 -23.68
CA ILE A 142 2.42 9.66 -23.83
C ILE A 142 2.23 11.14 -23.51
N THR A 143 2.70 11.59 -22.34
CA THR A 143 2.43 12.96 -21.87
C THR A 143 3.22 14.04 -22.61
N LEU A 144 4.30 13.66 -23.31
CA LEU A 144 5.11 14.57 -24.11
C LEU A 144 4.86 14.43 -25.62
N ASP A 145 3.90 13.60 -26.03
CA ASP A 145 3.48 13.49 -27.43
C ASP A 145 2.79 14.78 -27.88
N ALA A 146 3.41 15.47 -28.84
CA ALA A 146 2.94 16.77 -29.30
C ALA A 146 1.61 16.68 -30.07
N ALA A 147 1.36 15.59 -30.81
CA ALA A 147 0.12 15.41 -31.56
C ALA A 147 -1.05 15.14 -30.61
N LEU A 148 -0.83 14.32 -29.58
CA LEU A 148 -1.82 14.06 -28.54
C LEU A 148 -2.15 15.35 -27.77
N PHE A 149 -1.12 16.09 -27.35
CA PHE A 149 -1.33 17.34 -26.63
C PHE A 149 -2.06 18.37 -27.49
N ALA A 150 -1.77 18.47 -28.79
CA ALA A 150 -2.48 19.37 -29.69
C ALA A 150 -3.99 19.07 -29.75
N ARG A 151 -4.39 17.80 -29.76
CA ARG A 151 -5.81 17.40 -29.69
C ARG A 151 -6.45 17.83 -28.36
N ILE A 152 -5.79 17.54 -27.24
CA ILE A 152 -6.28 17.92 -25.90
C ILE A 152 -6.38 19.44 -25.76
N GLN A 153 -5.36 20.18 -26.23
CA GLN A 153 -5.33 21.63 -26.17
C GLN A 153 -6.45 22.23 -27.02
N SER A 154 -6.69 21.73 -28.24
CA SER A 154 -7.79 22.20 -29.08
C SER A 154 -9.14 22.06 -28.39
N LEU A 155 -9.39 20.92 -27.73
CA LEU A 155 -10.59 20.73 -26.92
C LEU A 155 -10.65 21.68 -25.73
N TYR A 156 -9.55 21.83 -24.99
CA TYR A 156 -9.48 22.70 -23.84
C TYR A 156 -9.75 24.16 -24.22
N ASP A 157 -9.13 24.66 -25.28
CA ASP A 157 -9.28 26.05 -25.74
C ASP A 157 -10.72 26.34 -26.20
N ASN A 158 -11.44 25.34 -26.72
CA ASN A 158 -12.83 25.45 -27.16
C ASN A 158 -13.86 24.88 -26.16
N ARG A 159 -13.45 24.55 -24.93
CA ARG A 159 -14.27 23.77 -23.97
C ARG A 159 -15.63 24.38 -23.66
N ALA A 160 -15.76 25.70 -23.71
CA ALA A 160 -17.02 26.41 -23.49
C ALA A 160 -18.08 26.15 -24.58
N GLN A 161 -17.70 25.57 -25.72
CA GLN A 161 -18.57 25.28 -26.86
C GLN A 161 -18.91 23.79 -26.99
N LEU A 162 -18.33 22.91 -26.16
CA LEU A 162 -18.44 21.46 -26.27
C LEU A 162 -19.68 20.85 -25.59
N ASP A 163 -20.50 21.67 -24.93
CA ASP A 163 -21.71 21.24 -24.18
C ASP A 163 -21.46 20.02 -23.26
N LEU A 164 -20.33 20.04 -22.54
CA LEU A 164 -19.94 18.96 -21.63
C LEU A 164 -20.69 19.09 -20.31
N ASP A 165 -21.09 17.95 -19.73
CA ASP A 165 -21.51 17.90 -18.33
C ASP A 165 -20.34 18.28 -17.39
N ALA A 166 -20.67 18.52 -16.12
CA ALA A 166 -19.70 19.02 -15.15
C ALA A 166 -18.50 18.07 -14.93
N GLU A 167 -18.71 16.76 -14.90
CA GLU A 167 -17.62 15.80 -14.70
C GLU A 167 -16.73 15.71 -15.94
N SER A 168 -17.33 15.71 -17.13
CA SER A 168 -16.61 15.71 -18.41
C SER A 168 -15.80 17.01 -18.62
N ALA A 169 -16.37 18.17 -18.30
CA ALA A 169 -15.65 19.44 -18.34
C ALA A 169 -14.46 19.43 -17.38
N ARG A 170 -14.66 18.93 -16.16
CA ARG A 170 -13.59 18.78 -15.16
C ARG A 170 -12.50 17.83 -15.62
N LEU A 171 -12.87 16.72 -16.29
CA LEU A 171 -11.93 15.76 -16.83
C LEU A 171 -11.02 16.40 -17.89
N LEU A 172 -11.61 17.15 -18.83
CA LEU A 172 -10.85 17.86 -19.87
C LEU A 172 -9.85 18.86 -19.28
N GLU A 173 -10.29 19.66 -18.30
CA GLU A 173 -9.41 20.59 -17.58
C GLU A 173 -8.26 19.85 -16.87
N ARG A 174 -8.57 18.71 -16.25
CA ARG A 174 -7.57 17.91 -15.55
C ARG A 174 -6.54 17.33 -16.51
N TYR A 175 -6.96 16.74 -17.62
CA TYR A 175 -6.06 16.21 -18.64
C TYR A 175 -5.15 17.30 -19.21
N TYR A 176 -5.70 18.46 -19.56
CA TYR A 176 -4.90 19.58 -20.03
C TYR A 176 -3.85 20.01 -18.99
N SER A 177 -4.28 20.20 -17.74
CA SER A 177 -3.38 20.56 -16.63
C SER A 177 -2.29 19.52 -16.41
N ASP A 178 -2.65 18.23 -16.38
CA ASP A 178 -1.69 17.14 -16.15
C ASP A 178 -0.66 17.04 -17.27
N PHE A 179 -1.05 17.24 -18.54
CA PHE A 179 -0.10 17.30 -19.67
C PHE A 179 0.83 18.51 -19.58
N VAL A 180 0.31 19.70 -19.27
CA VAL A 180 1.13 20.91 -19.09
C VAL A 180 2.14 20.70 -17.96
N ARG A 181 1.69 20.18 -16.81
CA ARG A 181 2.54 19.88 -15.64
C ARG A 181 3.51 18.73 -15.86
N ALA A 182 3.23 17.87 -16.85
CA ALA A 182 4.15 16.84 -17.30
C ALA A 182 5.16 17.36 -18.34
N GLY A 183 5.05 18.62 -18.78
CA GLY A 183 6.02 19.26 -19.68
C GLY A 183 5.63 19.25 -21.16
N ALA A 184 4.36 19.03 -21.51
CA ALA A 184 3.92 18.99 -22.91
C ALA A 184 4.24 20.27 -23.71
N LYS A 185 4.33 21.42 -23.03
CA LYS A 185 4.66 22.74 -23.61
C LYS A 185 6.16 23.07 -23.67
N LEU A 186 7.03 22.18 -23.20
CA LEU A 186 8.47 22.38 -23.26
C LEU A 186 8.98 22.24 -24.69
N ASP A 187 10.12 22.88 -24.98
CA ASP A 187 10.84 22.60 -26.23
C ASP A 187 11.48 21.21 -26.21
N GLU A 188 11.97 20.74 -27.37
CA GLU A 188 12.51 19.38 -27.49
C GLU A 188 13.77 19.15 -26.64
N ALA A 189 14.64 20.15 -26.46
CA ALA A 189 15.83 20.01 -25.62
C ALA A 189 15.45 19.89 -24.13
N GLN A 190 14.49 20.69 -23.69
CA GLN A 190 13.91 20.63 -22.36
C GLN A 190 13.20 19.29 -22.12
N LYS A 191 12.43 18.77 -23.08
CA LYS A 191 11.80 17.44 -22.99
C LYS A 191 12.83 16.32 -22.84
N VAL A 192 13.95 16.37 -23.57
CA VAL A 192 15.04 15.39 -23.41
C VAL A 192 15.59 15.43 -21.98
N ARG A 193 15.82 16.61 -21.42
CA ARG A 193 16.30 16.73 -20.03
C ARG A 193 15.25 16.26 -19.03
N LEU A 194 13.97 16.59 -19.23
CA LEU A 194 12.88 16.16 -18.37
C LEU A 194 12.77 14.63 -18.31
N LYS A 195 12.86 13.95 -19.46
CA LYS A 195 12.85 12.48 -19.55
C LYS A 195 14.00 11.86 -18.75
N ALA A 196 15.20 12.42 -18.86
CA ALA A 196 16.36 11.96 -18.07
C ALA A 196 16.11 12.11 -16.57
N ILE A 197 15.61 13.28 -16.13
CA ILE A 197 15.29 13.55 -14.72
C ILE A 197 14.22 12.57 -14.21
N ASN A 198 13.15 12.33 -14.98
CA ASN A 198 12.07 11.43 -14.59
C ASN A 198 12.54 9.98 -14.46
N GLY A 199 13.40 9.51 -15.37
CA GLY A 199 14.01 8.18 -15.30
C GLY A 199 14.89 8.02 -14.06
N GLU A 200 15.75 8.99 -13.77
CA GLU A 200 16.64 8.98 -12.60
C GLU A 200 15.84 9.05 -11.29
N LEU A 201 14.82 9.92 -11.21
CA LEU A 201 13.92 9.98 -10.06
C LEU A 201 13.19 8.66 -9.81
N ALA A 202 12.76 7.96 -10.85
CA ALA A 202 12.08 6.67 -10.72
C ALA A 202 13.02 5.58 -10.16
N GLN A 203 14.27 5.55 -10.62
CA GLN A 203 15.29 4.64 -10.10
C GLN A 203 15.62 4.96 -8.63
N LEU A 204 15.88 6.23 -8.31
CA LEU A 204 16.22 6.65 -6.95
C LEU A 204 15.07 6.40 -5.97
N ALA A 205 13.81 6.62 -6.38
CA ALA A 205 12.65 6.33 -5.54
C ALA A 205 12.50 4.83 -5.26
N THR A 206 12.77 3.99 -6.27
CA THR A 206 12.76 2.53 -6.12
C THR A 206 13.87 2.08 -5.17
N GLN A 207 15.10 2.57 -5.37
CA GLN A 207 16.24 2.28 -4.50
C GLN A 207 15.96 2.71 -3.05
N PHE A 208 15.45 3.94 -2.85
CA PHE A 208 15.08 4.44 -1.53
C PHE A 208 14.09 3.50 -0.83
N SER A 209 13.02 3.11 -1.52
CA SER A 209 12.00 2.22 -0.94
C SER A 209 12.56 0.85 -0.57
N GLN A 210 13.41 0.26 -1.42
CA GLN A 210 14.05 -1.03 -1.15
C GLN A 210 15.05 -0.94 0.01
N ASN A 211 15.85 0.12 0.05
CA ASN A 211 16.78 0.41 1.13
C ASN A 211 16.05 0.58 2.47
N VAL A 212 14.92 1.31 2.50
CA VAL A 212 14.13 1.49 3.72
C VAL A 212 13.68 0.14 4.29
N LEU A 213 13.11 -0.74 3.47
CA LEU A 213 12.67 -2.06 3.94
C LEU A 213 13.84 -2.93 4.39
N ALA A 214 14.94 -2.96 3.61
CA ALA A 214 16.13 -3.73 3.95
C ALA A 214 16.76 -3.24 5.26
N GLU A 215 16.88 -1.93 5.44
CA GLU A 215 17.44 -1.30 6.64
C GLU A 215 16.58 -1.51 7.87
N VAL A 216 15.25 -1.40 7.78
CA VAL A 216 14.34 -1.69 8.90
C VAL A 216 14.51 -3.15 9.35
N ASN A 217 14.63 -4.08 8.40
CA ASN A 217 14.83 -5.49 8.69
C ASN A 217 16.22 -5.77 9.30
N ASP A 218 17.28 -5.15 8.78
CA ASP A 218 18.67 -5.27 9.26
C ASP A 218 18.86 -4.62 10.64
N SER A 219 18.16 -3.54 10.93
CA SER A 219 18.28 -2.76 12.17
C SER A 219 17.46 -3.34 13.33
N ALA A 220 16.81 -4.48 13.15
CA ALA A 220 16.07 -5.15 14.23
C ALA A 220 17.00 -5.45 15.42
N VAL A 221 16.51 -5.20 16.64
CA VAL A 221 17.34 -5.32 17.85
C VAL A 221 17.27 -6.73 18.40
N VAL A 222 18.42 -7.41 18.40
CA VAL A 222 18.59 -8.72 19.05
C VAL A 222 18.83 -8.53 20.54
N VAL A 223 18.14 -9.31 21.36
CA VAL A 223 18.26 -9.35 22.82
C VAL A 223 18.59 -10.78 23.22
N ASP A 224 19.70 -10.96 23.95
CA ASP A 224 20.20 -12.27 24.34
C ASP A 224 19.54 -12.79 25.62
N ASP A 225 19.24 -11.91 26.58
CA ASP A 225 18.68 -12.27 27.88
C ASP A 225 17.25 -11.78 28.04
N ARG A 226 16.35 -12.70 28.42
CA ARG A 226 14.94 -12.40 28.74
C ARG A 226 14.81 -11.33 29.83
N ALA A 227 15.75 -11.28 30.78
CA ALA A 227 15.70 -10.29 31.86
C ALA A 227 15.76 -8.84 31.36
N GLN A 228 16.38 -8.58 30.20
CA GLN A 228 16.40 -7.25 29.58
C GLN A 228 15.04 -6.82 29.05
N LEU A 229 14.12 -7.76 28.85
CA LEU A 229 12.74 -7.52 28.40
C LEU A 229 11.77 -7.23 29.55
N ALA A 230 12.28 -7.02 30.77
CA ALA A 230 11.46 -6.72 31.94
C ALA A 230 10.49 -5.55 31.66
N GLY A 231 9.22 -5.76 31.99
CA GLY A 231 8.11 -4.83 31.75
C GLY A 231 7.28 -5.12 30.50
N LEU A 232 7.81 -5.87 29.53
CA LEU A 232 6.97 -6.41 28.44
C LEU A 232 6.06 -7.53 28.95
N SER A 233 4.88 -7.68 28.33
CA SER A 233 3.99 -8.81 28.59
C SER A 233 4.58 -10.12 28.08
N ASP A 234 4.14 -11.25 28.62
CA ASP A 234 4.62 -12.56 28.19
C ASP A 234 4.30 -12.82 26.70
N GLU A 235 3.20 -12.30 26.18
CA GLU A 235 2.83 -12.38 24.77
C GLU A 235 3.80 -11.58 23.88
N ALA A 236 4.21 -10.39 24.32
CA ALA A 236 5.19 -9.58 23.59
C ALA A 236 6.57 -10.24 23.58
N ILE A 237 6.96 -10.86 24.69
CA ILE A 237 8.20 -11.65 24.79
C ILE A 237 8.14 -12.88 23.88
N ALA A 238 7.01 -13.60 23.87
CA ALA A 238 6.81 -14.75 22.97
C ALA A 238 6.86 -14.35 21.50
N THR A 239 6.25 -13.22 21.15
CA THR A 239 6.31 -12.65 19.79
C THR A 239 7.74 -12.32 19.38
N ALA A 240 8.54 -11.74 20.29
CA ALA A 240 9.95 -11.46 20.04
C ALA A 240 10.79 -12.75 19.89
N ALA A 241 10.44 -13.83 20.62
CA ALA A 241 11.10 -15.13 20.48
C ALA A 241 10.77 -15.80 19.14
N GLU A 242 9.51 -15.77 18.69
CA GLU A 242 9.13 -16.28 17.37
C GLU A 242 9.77 -15.46 16.24
N ALA A 243 9.90 -14.15 16.39
CA ALA A 243 10.63 -13.31 15.45
C ALA A 243 12.13 -13.68 15.39
N ALA A 244 12.74 -14.07 16.52
CA ALA A 244 14.11 -14.56 16.55
C ALA A 244 14.24 -15.91 15.87
N LYS A 245 13.35 -16.86 16.16
CA LYS A 245 13.29 -18.18 15.53
C LYS A 245 13.11 -18.10 14.02
N ALA A 246 12.22 -17.23 13.54
CA ALA A 246 12.02 -16.97 12.11
C ALA A 246 13.28 -16.43 11.41
N ARG A 247 14.23 -15.87 12.17
CA ARG A 247 15.53 -15.38 11.72
C ARG A 247 16.69 -16.35 12.01
N GLY A 248 16.41 -17.57 12.48
CA GLY A 248 17.44 -18.56 12.82
C GLY A 248 18.24 -18.22 14.10
N LEU A 249 17.68 -17.37 14.97
CA LEU A 249 18.29 -16.93 16.24
C LEU A 249 17.59 -17.60 17.43
N GLU A 250 17.49 -18.93 17.41
CA GLU A 250 16.84 -19.68 18.49
C GLU A 250 17.50 -19.40 19.85
N GLY A 251 16.67 -19.31 20.90
CA GLY A 251 17.11 -18.94 22.25
C GLY A 251 17.33 -17.44 22.48
N LYS A 252 17.16 -16.59 21.45
CA LYS A 252 17.20 -15.13 21.56
C LYS A 252 15.82 -14.51 21.37
N PHE A 253 15.76 -13.18 21.47
CA PHE A 253 14.58 -12.37 21.18
C PHE A 253 14.94 -11.31 20.14
N VAL A 254 14.01 -11.01 19.23
CA VAL A 254 14.17 -9.95 18.22
C VAL A 254 13.04 -8.96 18.33
N ILE A 255 13.41 -7.70 18.56
CA ILE A 255 12.50 -6.56 18.50
C ILE A 255 12.59 -5.97 17.09
N ALA A 256 11.57 -6.27 16.28
CA ALA A 256 11.43 -5.67 14.96
C ALA A 256 11.09 -4.17 15.09
N LEU A 257 11.64 -3.36 14.19
CA LEU A 257 11.37 -1.94 14.15
C LEU A 257 10.15 -1.61 13.28
N GLN A 258 9.35 -0.64 13.72
CA GLN A 258 8.28 -0.01 12.95
C GLN A 258 8.80 1.23 12.20
N ASN A 259 8.00 1.76 11.27
CA ASN A 259 8.40 2.89 10.41
C ASN A 259 8.53 4.23 11.15
N THR A 260 7.90 4.38 12.32
CA THR A 260 7.94 5.60 13.14
C THR A 260 9.25 5.75 13.91
N THR A 261 9.59 6.98 14.32
CA THR A 261 10.77 7.27 15.15
C THR A 261 10.68 6.55 16.48
N THR A 262 9.56 6.72 17.16
CA THR A 262 9.23 6.05 18.41
C THR A 262 8.83 4.59 18.14
N GLN A 263 9.13 3.70 19.09
CA GLN A 263 8.93 2.26 18.97
C GLN A 263 8.08 1.77 20.15
N PRO A 264 6.99 1.01 19.95
CA PRO A 264 6.06 0.63 21.04
C PRO A 264 6.69 -0.05 22.27
N PRO A 265 7.74 -0.89 22.15
CA PRO A 265 8.37 -1.48 23.33
C PRO A 265 8.96 -0.46 24.32
N LEU A 266 9.26 0.78 23.87
CA LEU A 266 9.83 1.83 24.72
C LEU A 266 8.89 2.21 25.87
N THR A 267 7.57 2.08 25.70
CA THR A 267 6.57 2.39 26.73
C THR A 267 6.71 1.53 27.97
N TYR A 268 7.09 0.25 27.82
CA TYR A 268 7.01 -0.73 28.90
C TYR A 268 8.36 -1.29 29.34
N LEU A 269 9.39 -1.22 28.50
CA LEU A 269 10.73 -1.75 28.82
C LEU A 269 11.34 -1.01 30.01
N GLN A 270 11.64 -1.74 31.08
CA GLN A 270 12.26 -1.19 32.29
C GLN A 270 13.76 -0.96 32.10
N ASP A 271 14.44 -1.80 31.30
CA ASP A 271 15.85 -1.63 30.95
C ASP A 271 16.05 -0.39 30.05
N ARG A 272 16.55 0.68 30.67
CA ARG A 272 16.81 1.96 30.00
C ARG A 272 17.88 1.85 28.90
N ALA A 273 18.87 0.99 29.07
CA ALA A 273 19.91 0.79 28.06
C ALA A 273 19.34 0.09 26.82
N LEU A 274 18.42 -0.86 27.01
CA LEU A 274 17.70 -1.47 25.91
C LEU A 274 16.78 -0.46 25.21
N ARG A 275 16.05 0.40 25.96
CA ARG A 275 15.26 1.49 25.37
C ARG A 275 16.11 2.40 24.49
N GLN A 276 17.27 2.84 25.00
CA GLN A 276 18.22 3.65 24.24
C GLN A 276 18.68 2.94 22.97
N ARG A 277 19.08 1.65 23.06
CA ARG A 277 19.54 0.87 21.91
C ARG A 277 18.48 0.73 20.82
N ILE A 278 17.21 0.51 21.20
CA ILE A 278 16.08 0.45 20.27
C ILE A 278 15.85 1.81 19.60
N PHE A 279 15.83 2.89 20.37
CA PHE A 279 15.62 4.23 19.84
C PHE A 279 16.75 4.64 18.89
N GLU A 280 18.01 4.40 19.25
CA GLU A 280 19.17 4.70 18.42
C GLU A 280 19.17 3.89 17.12
N ALA A 281 18.83 2.60 17.18
CA ALA A 281 18.62 1.78 15.99
C ALA A 281 17.50 2.34 15.10
N SER A 282 16.42 2.86 15.70
CA SER A 282 15.29 3.46 14.99
C SER A 282 15.64 4.74 14.24
N VAL A 283 16.32 5.69 14.91
CA VAL A 283 16.66 6.99 14.30
C VAL A 283 17.83 6.93 13.33
N ALA A 284 18.67 5.89 13.41
CA ALA A 284 19.79 5.70 12.49
C ALA A 284 19.38 5.10 11.14
N ARG A 285 18.14 4.58 11.00
CA ARG A 285 17.70 3.89 9.78
C ARG A 285 17.87 4.78 8.55
N GLY A 286 18.63 4.28 7.58
CA GLY A 286 18.84 4.94 6.30
C GLY A 286 19.93 6.01 6.36
N SER A 287 20.71 6.06 7.44
CA SER A 287 21.83 6.99 7.62
C SER A 287 23.02 6.36 8.36
N ARG A 288 23.21 5.04 8.25
CA ARG A 288 24.30 4.29 8.92
C ARG A 288 25.62 4.30 8.14
N GLY A 289 25.69 4.92 6.96
CA GLY A 289 26.85 4.83 6.07
C GLY A 289 27.10 3.42 5.51
N ASN A 290 26.12 2.52 5.62
CA ASN A 290 26.15 1.18 5.07
C ASN A 290 25.58 1.16 3.64
N GLN A 291 25.45 -0.02 3.06
CA GLN A 291 24.84 -0.25 1.74
C GLN A 291 23.39 0.26 1.60
N TRP A 292 22.65 0.45 2.71
CA TRP A 292 21.26 0.95 2.72
C TRP A 292 21.15 2.43 3.11
N ASP A 293 22.28 3.16 3.14
CA ASP A 293 22.29 4.59 3.38
C ASP A 293 21.50 5.34 2.30
N ASN A 294 20.56 6.18 2.74
CA ASN A 294 19.67 6.95 1.91
C ASN A 294 19.99 8.46 1.90
N THR A 295 20.99 8.92 2.64
CA THR A 295 21.31 10.37 2.75
C THR A 295 21.70 10.96 1.39
N GLY A 296 22.58 10.27 0.65
CA GLY A 296 22.95 10.64 -0.71
C GLY A 296 21.80 10.55 -1.71
N ILE A 297 20.97 9.51 -1.58
CA ILE A 297 19.78 9.30 -2.44
C ILE A 297 18.77 10.44 -2.25
N VAL A 298 18.44 10.80 -1.00
CA VAL A 298 17.52 11.89 -0.69
C VAL A 298 18.06 13.22 -1.22
N ALA A 299 19.36 13.51 -1.04
CA ALA A 299 19.98 14.72 -1.57
C ALA A 299 19.87 14.81 -3.11
N SER A 300 20.10 13.71 -3.82
CA SER A 300 19.94 13.64 -5.28
C SER A 300 18.48 13.83 -5.70
N ILE A 301 17.53 13.16 -5.04
CA ILE A 301 16.09 13.34 -5.29
C ILE A 301 15.69 14.81 -5.11
N MET A 302 16.15 15.49 -4.06
CA MET A 302 15.83 16.91 -3.82
C MET A 302 16.38 17.82 -4.92
N LYS A 303 17.63 17.59 -5.36
CA LYS A 303 18.24 18.35 -6.48
C LYS A 303 17.45 18.17 -7.77
N LEU A 304 17.16 16.92 -8.14
CA LEU A 304 16.39 16.59 -9.35
C LEU A 304 14.97 17.14 -9.31
N ARG A 305 14.30 17.08 -8.14
CA ARG A 305 12.96 17.67 -7.96
C ARG A 305 12.97 19.18 -8.14
N LEU A 306 13.99 19.87 -7.62
CA LEU A 306 14.16 21.31 -7.81
C LEU A 306 14.42 21.64 -9.29
N GLU A 307 15.32 20.91 -9.94
CA GLU A 307 15.62 21.09 -11.37
C GLU A 307 14.38 20.87 -12.22
N ARG A 308 13.64 19.79 -11.97
CA ARG A 308 12.38 19.47 -12.66
C ARG A 308 11.36 20.60 -12.52
N ALA A 309 11.17 21.11 -11.29
CA ALA A 309 10.21 22.19 -11.04
C ALA A 309 10.59 23.47 -11.79
N LYS A 310 11.88 23.84 -11.78
CA LYS A 310 12.39 25.01 -12.52
C LYS A 310 12.23 24.86 -14.02
N LEU A 311 12.52 23.67 -14.55
CA LEU A 311 12.33 23.35 -15.97
C LEU A 311 10.87 23.53 -16.39
N LEU A 312 9.93 23.19 -15.51
CA LEU A 312 8.48 23.34 -15.71
C LEU A 312 7.95 24.75 -15.37
N GLY A 313 8.83 25.72 -15.06
CA GLY A 313 8.45 27.11 -14.80
C GLY A 313 8.02 27.43 -13.36
N TYR A 314 8.24 26.52 -12.41
CA TYR A 314 7.94 26.73 -10.99
C TYR A 314 9.18 27.18 -10.21
N PRO A 315 9.03 28.04 -9.19
CA PRO A 315 10.17 28.51 -8.37
C PRO A 315 10.83 27.38 -7.56
N GLY A 316 10.06 26.34 -7.21
CA GLY A 316 10.53 25.20 -6.44
C GLY A 316 9.54 24.03 -6.50
N PHE A 317 9.97 22.89 -5.95
CA PHE A 317 9.17 21.67 -5.99
C PHE A 317 7.89 21.75 -5.15
N ALA A 318 7.88 22.56 -4.09
CA ALA A 318 6.70 22.78 -3.27
C ALA A 318 5.62 23.54 -4.06
N ALA A 319 5.94 24.67 -4.71
CA ALA A 319 5.04 25.35 -5.65
C ALA A 319 4.50 24.41 -6.76
N TYR A 320 5.36 23.60 -7.38
CA TYR A 320 4.92 22.59 -8.37
C TYR A 320 3.91 21.60 -7.78
N THR A 321 4.16 21.12 -6.57
CA THR A 321 3.30 20.12 -5.92
C THR A 321 1.97 20.74 -5.48
N LEU A 322 2.02 21.92 -4.88
CA LEU A 322 0.87 22.59 -4.24
C LEU A 322 -0.15 23.14 -5.23
N GLU A 323 0.21 23.37 -6.49
CA GLU A 323 -0.75 23.81 -7.53
C GLU A 323 -1.97 22.89 -7.62
N ASN A 324 -1.77 21.57 -7.49
CA ASN A 324 -2.83 20.56 -7.51
C ASN A 324 -3.33 20.15 -6.10
N GLN A 325 -2.89 20.85 -5.05
CA GLN A 325 -3.35 20.65 -3.68
C GLN A 325 -4.44 21.67 -3.32
N THR A 326 -5.24 21.40 -2.29
CA THR A 326 -6.27 22.35 -1.83
C THR A 326 -5.65 23.58 -1.17
N ALA A 327 -4.46 23.44 -0.56
CA ALA A 327 -3.72 24.54 0.06
C ALA A 327 -3.13 25.57 -0.93
N ARG A 328 -2.91 25.17 -2.19
CA ARG A 328 -2.41 25.98 -3.34
C ARG A 328 -1.03 26.62 -3.21
N THR A 329 -0.63 27.15 -2.05
CA THR A 329 0.57 27.98 -1.90
C THR A 329 1.38 27.59 -0.67
N GLU A 330 2.71 27.76 -0.77
CA GLU A 330 3.63 27.53 0.35
C GLU A 330 3.32 28.46 1.54
N LYS A 331 2.87 29.68 1.26
CA LYS A 331 2.47 30.65 2.30
C LYS A 331 1.28 30.14 3.12
N ALA A 332 0.23 29.62 2.47
CA ALA A 332 -0.94 29.11 3.19
C ALA A 332 -0.56 27.94 4.13
N VAL A 333 0.30 27.03 3.65
CA VAL A 333 0.82 25.91 4.45
C VAL A 333 1.62 26.43 5.65
N ASN A 334 2.60 27.30 5.43
CA ASN A 334 3.46 27.82 6.49
C ASN A 334 2.69 28.69 7.49
N ASP A 335 1.71 29.48 7.04
CA ASP A 335 0.85 30.27 7.94
C ASP A 335 0.02 29.37 8.86
N MET A 336 -0.52 28.26 8.34
CA MET A 336 -1.28 27.30 9.15
C MET A 336 -0.36 26.60 10.17
N LEU A 337 0.76 26.03 9.72
CA LEU A 337 1.70 25.33 10.62
C LEU A 337 2.31 26.29 11.65
N GLY A 338 2.63 27.52 11.24
CA GLY A 338 3.15 28.57 12.11
C GLY A 338 2.18 29.03 13.19
N LYS A 339 0.86 28.91 12.98
CA LYS A 339 -0.15 29.16 14.02
C LYS A 339 -0.21 28.06 15.07
N LEU A 340 0.02 26.80 14.66
CA LEU A 340 -0.08 25.63 15.54
C LEU A 340 1.21 25.38 16.34
N ALA A 341 2.36 25.59 15.71
CA ALA A 341 3.67 25.23 16.27
C ALA A 341 3.98 25.85 17.65
N PRO A 342 3.70 27.14 17.94
CA PRO A 342 3.99 27.72 19.24
C PRO A 342 3.26 27.04 20.39
N ALA A 343 1.97 26.73 20.20
CA ALA A 343 1.15 26.06 21.21
C ALA A 343 1.58 24.60 21.40
N ALA A 344 1.84 23.88 20.31
CA ALA A 344 2.34 22.51 20.36
C ALA A 344 3.69 22.41 21.11
N VAL A 345 4.64 23.30 20.81
CA VAL A 345 5.94 23.35 21.50
C VAL A 345 5.78 23.72 22.98
N ALA A 346 4.87 24.64 23.31
CA ALA A 346 4.59 25.00 24.71
C ALA A 346 4.01 23.80 25.49
N ASN A 347 3.12 23.02 24.88
CA ASN A 347 2.57 21.80 25.48
C ASN A 347 3.65 20.75 25.69
N ALA A 348 4.43 20.43 24.65
CA ALA A 348 5.53 19.47 24.75
C ALA A 348 6.57 19.86 25.82
N LYS A 349 6.84 21.16 26.02
CA LYS A 349 7.73 21.62 27.10
C LYS A 349 7.13 21.40 28.49
N ARG A 350 5.82 21.60 28.66
CA ARG A 350 5.12 21.32 29.92
C ARG A 350 5.12 19.82 30.22
N GLU A 351 4.81 19.00 29.22
CA GLU A 351 4.88 17.54 29.32
C GLU A 351 6.30 17.08 29.70
N ALA A 352 7.33 17.56 29.01
CA ALA A 352 8.72 17.23 29.34
C ALA A 352 9.11 17.60 30.79
N ALA A 353 8.61 18.73 31.29
CA ALA A 353 8.84 19.14 32.69
C ALA A 353 8.15 18.19 33.68
N ASP A 354 6.91 17.79 33.40
CA ASP A 354 6.17 16.82 34.22
C ASP A 354 6.89 15.46 34.26
N LEU A 355 7.39 15.00 33.12
CA LEU A 355 8.17 13.76 33.02
C LEU A 355 9.49 13.85 33.80
N GLN A 356 10.18 14.99 33.73
CA GLN A 356 11.43 15.19 34.48
C GLN A 356 11.20 15.18 36.00
N VAL A 357 10.11 15.80 36.48
CA VAL A 357 9.74 15.75 37.90
C VAL A 357 9.53 14.32 38.38
N LEU A 358 8.88 13.49 37.57
CA LEU A 358 8.66 12.08 37.88
C LEU A 358 9.98 11.30 37.93
N ILE A 359 10.88 11.53 36.96
CA ILE A 359 12.23 10.95 36.96
C ILE A 359 12.97 11.31 38.26
N ASP A 360 13.03 12.60 38.61
CA ASP A 360 13.76 13.09 39.79
C ASP A 360 13.21 12.46 41.08
N ALA A 361 11.88 12.33 41.19
CA ALA A 361 11.23 11.73 42.34
C ALA A 361 11.52 10.22 42.47
N GLU A 362 11.46 9.46 41.37
CA GLU A 362 11.78 8.03 41.37
C GLU A 362 13.24 7.76 41.72
N GLN A 363 14.17 8.53 41.14
CA GLN A 363 15.60 8.39 41.38
C GLN A 363 15.95 8.72 42.84
N LYS A 364 15.36 9.79 43.38
CA LYS A 364 15.49 10.13 44.81
C LYS A 364 14.98 9.01 45.71
N LYS A 365 13.83 8.41 45.40
CA LYS A 365 13.26 7.28 46.17
C LYS A 365 14.16 6.03 46.10
N ALA A 366 14.81 5.79 44.96
CA ALA A 366 15.73 4.68 44.75
C ALA A 366 17.14 4.93 45.33
N GLY A 367 17.43 6.13 45.86
CA GLY A 367 18.78 6.51 46.29
C GLY A 367 19.78 6.59 45.13
N GLN A 368 19.31 6.82 43.92
CA GLN A 368 20.10 6.88 42.68
C GLN A 368 20.23 8.34 42.19
N PRO A 369 21.32 8.68 41.46
CA PRO A 369 21.44 9.98 40.86
C PRO A 369 20.37 10.19 39.79
N SER A 370 19.74 11.38 39.78
CA SER A 370 18.80 11.70 38.71
C SER A 370 19.50 11.82 37.35
N PHE A 371 18.73 11.66 36.28
CA PHE A 371 19.18 11.84 34.91
C PHE A 371 18.22 12.74 34.14
N LYS A 372 18.73 13.37 33.09
CA LYS A 372 17.93 14.20 32.19
C LYS A 372 17.08 13.31 31.28
N LEU A 373 15.80 13.64 31.15
CA LEU A 373 14.88 13.04 30.17
C LEU A 373 15.53 13.02 28.78
N ALA A 374 15.60 11.83 28.19
CA ALA A 374 16.01 11.62 26.80
C ALA A 374 14.83 11.12 25.96
N ALA A 375 14.98 11.09 24.63
CA ALA A 375 13.90 10.70 23.73
C ALA A 375 13.41 9.25 23.97
N TRP A 376 14.31 8.33 24.30
CA TRP A 376 13.98 6.94 24.66
C TRP A 376 13.38 6.75 26.06
N ASP A 377 13.23 7.83 26.82
CA ASP A 377 12.56 7.84 28.12
C ASP A 377 11.12 8.37 28.02
N TRP A 378 10.76 9.03 26.92
CA TRP A 378 9.51 9.78 26.78
C TRP A 378 8.26 8.92 27.04
N ASP A 379 8.08 7.84 26.29
CA ASP A 379 6.87 7.00 26.41
C ASP A 379 6.81 6.26 27.74
N TYR A 380 7.96 5.76 28.20
CA TYR A 380 8.06 5.04 29.48
C TYR A 380 7.58 5.91 30.64
N TYR A 381 8.06 7.15 30.71
CA TYR A 381 7.63 8.08 31.76
C TYR A 381 6.24 8.66 31.49
N THR A 382 5.79 8.75 30.23
CA THR A 382 4.42 9.15 29.90
C THR A 382 3.42 8.15 30.47
N GLU A 383 3.68 6.85 30.33
CA GLU A 383 2.79 5.81 30.86
C GLU A 383 2.80 5.78 32.39
N LYS A 384 3.97 5.93 33.01
CA LYS A 384 4.04 6.08 34.47
C LYS A 384 3.31 7.32 34.99
N LEU A 385 3.42 8.43 34.27
CA LEU A 385 2.71 9.66 34.62
C LEU A 385 1.20 9.48 34.45
N ARG A 386 0.77 8.78 33.40
CA ARG A 386 -0.64 8.41 33.18
C ARG A 386 -1.18 7.58 34.36
N GLN A 387 -0.47 6.53 34.77
CA GLN A 387 -0.84 5.75 35.95
C GLN A 387 -0.90 6.61 37.21
N ALA A 388 0.09 7.47 37.43
CA ALA A 388 0.13 8.33 38.63
C ALA A 388 -0.99 9.38 38.67
N ARG A 389 -1.44 9.88 37.51
CA ARG A 389 -2.48 10.93 37.41
C ARG A 389 -3.89 10.38 37.36
N TYR A 390 -4.09 9.23 36.71
CA TYR A 390 -5.41 8.73 36.36
C TYR A 390 -5.71 7.33 36.93
N ASP A 391 -4.75 6.72 37.65
CA ASP A 391 -4.82 5.32 38.10
C ASP A 391 -5.15 4.35 36.96
N PHE A 392 -4.59 4.63 35.79
CA PHE A 392 -4.91 3.94 34.54
C PHE A 392 -3.65 3.54 33.77
N ASP A 393 -3.60 2.27 33.39
CA ASP A 393 -2.59 1.65 32.54
C ASP A 393 -3.22 1.29 31.19
N ALA A 394 -2.67 1.83 30.11
CA ALA A 394 -3.17 1.58 28.76
C ALA A 394 -3.13 0.10 28.36
N SER A 395 -2.27 -0.72 28.99
CA SER A 395 -2.20 -2.16 28.77
C SER A 395 -3.48 -2.89 29.20
N GLN A 396 -4.24 -2.32 30.14
CA GLN A 396 -5.52 -2.86 30.61
C GLN A 396 -6.60 -2.85 29.53
N LEU A 397 -6.44 -2.04 28.47
CA LEU A 397 -7.38 -2.01 27.36
C LEU A 397 -7.18 -3.17 26.38
N LYS A 398 -5.96 -3.70 26.26
CA LYS A 398 -5.63 -4.72 25.24
C LYS A 398 -6.57 -5.92 25.22
N PRO A 399 -6.96 -6.52 26.37
CA PRO A 399 -7.88 -7.65 26.39
C PRO A 399 -9.26 -7.35 25.80
N TYR A 400 -9.64 -6.07 25.66
CA TYR A 400 -10.93 -5.65 25.10
C TYR A 400 -10.87 -5.36 23.60
N PHE A 401 -9.67 -5.33 23.01
CA PHE A 401 -9.44 -4.94 21.62
C PHE A 401 -8.88 -6.11 20.80
N GLU A 402 -9.63 -7.21 20.74
CA GLU A 402 -9.31 -8.32 19.82
C GLU A 402 -9.57 -7.90 18.37
N MET A 403 -8.60 -8.11 17.47
CA MET A 403 -8.59 -7.54 16.12
C MET A 403 -9.82 -7.87 15.29
N LYS A 404 -10.31 -9.12 15.30
CA LYS A 404 -11.49 -9.48 14.50
C LYS A 404 -12.75 -8.84 15.09
N ASN A 405 -12.84 -8.78 16.41
CA ASN A 405 -13.92 -8.10 17.12
C ASN A 405 -13.92 -6.58 16.88
N VAL A 406 -12.76 -5.92 16.90
CA VAL A 406 -12.62 -4.49 16.53
C VAL A 406 -13.07 -4.27 15.08
N LEU A 407 -12.65 -5.14 14.15
CA LEU A 407 -13.02 -5.04 12.75
C LEU A 407 -14.53 -5.21 12.54
N GLU A 408 -15.12 -6.29 13.04
CA GLU A 408 -16.52 -6.64 12.74
C GLU A 408 -17.52 -5.89 13.62
N ASN A 409 -17.24 -5.73 14.92
CA ASN A 409 -18.14 -5.10 15.88
C ASN A 409 -17.79 -3.63 16.15
N GLY A 410 -16.66 -3.12 15.66
CA GLY A 410 -16.32 -1.70 15.72
C GLY A 410 -16.45 -1.05 14.36
N VAL A 411 -15.52 -1.36 13.48
CA VAL A 411 -15.37 -0.72 12.16
C VAL A 411 -16.58 -0.98 11.25
N PHE A 412 -16.94 -2.24 11.04
CA PHE A 412 -18.10 -2.62 10.21
C PHE A 412 -19.42 -2.22 10.86
N PHE A 413 -19.54 -2.34 12.18
CA PHE A 413 -20.71 -1.90 12.92
C PHE A 413 -20.96 -0.40 12.74
N ALA A 414 -19.94 0.45 12.90
CA ALA A 414 -20.05 1.89 12.67
C ALA A 414 -20.49 2.21 11.24
N ALA A 415 -19.89 1.54 10.25
CA ALA A 415 -20.26 1.72 8.84
C ALA A 415 -21.68 1.25 8.52
N GLY A 416 -22.13 0.15 9.13
CA GLY A 416 -23.51 -0.33 9.02
C GLY A 416 -24.51 0.62 9.66
N LYS A 417 -24.18 1.22 10.81
CA LYS A 417 -25.02 2.22 11.48
C LYS A 417 -25.12 3.52 10.68
N LEU A 418 -24.01 4.00 10.15
CA LEU A 418 -23.95 5.29 9.50
C LEU A 418 -24.44 5.25 8.04
N TYR A 419 -24.10 4.19 7.31
CA TYR A 419 -24.32 4.09 5.87
C TYR A 419 -25.22 2.93 5.44
N GLY A 420 -25.64 2.06 6.36
CA GLY A 420 -26.44 0.88 6.03
C GLY A 420 -25.66 -0.28 5.40
N LEU A 421 -24.32 -0.23 5.41
CA LEU A 421 -23.48 -1.30 4.86
C LEU A 421 -23.63 -2.61 5.63
N SER A 422 -23.51 -3.73 4.92
CA SER A 422 -23.37 -5.06 5.53
C SER A 422 -22.23 -5.85 4.89
N PHE A 423 -21.65 -6.76 5.67
CA PHE A 423 -20.40 -7.44 5.33
C PHE A 423 -20.57 -8.94 5.44
N LYS A 424 -20.06 -9.68 4.44
CA LYS A 424 -20.06 -11.15 4.44
C LYS A 424 -18.66 -11.67 4.16
N GLN A 425 -18.09 -12.37 5.14
CA GLN A 425 -16.78 -12.98 4.97
C GLN A 425 -16.80 -14.02 3.84
N ARG A 426 -15.74 -14.03 3.02
CA ARG A 426 -15.49 -14.94 1.91
C ARG A 426 -14.22 -15.72 2.18
N THR A 427 -14.26 -17.04 2.00
CA THR A 427 -13.12 -17.95 2.18
C THR A 427 -12.81 -18.75 0.91
N ASP A 428 -13.56 -18.52 -0.15
CA ASP A 428 -13.46 -19.20 -1.45
C ASP A 428 -12.61 -18.42 -2.47
N LEU A 429 -12.37 -17.12 -2.23
CA LEU A 429 -11.52 -16.29 -3.08
C LEU A 429 -10.03 -16.51 -2.76
N PRO A 430 -9.16 -16.56 -3.78
CA PRO A 430 -7.72 -16.74 -3.57
C PRO A 430 -7.12 -15.51 -2.89
N VAL A 431 -6.11 -15.70 -2.03
CA VAL A 431 -5.39 -14.63 -1.34
C VAL A 431 -3.89 -14.73 -1.61
N TYR A 432 -3.19 -13.60 -1.64
CA TYR A 432 -1.73 -13.56 -1.82
C TYR A 432 -0.98 -13.92 -0.54
N GLN A 433 -1.63 -13.83 0.62
CA GLN A 433 -1.10 -14.23 1.93
C GLN A 433 -2.20 -14.94 2.74
N PRO A 434 -1.91 -16.04 3.47
CA PRO A 434 -2.94 -16.85 4.13
C PRO A 434 -3.76 -16.12 5.21
N ASP A 435 -3.19 -15.07 5.82
CA ASP A 435 -3.85 -14.33 6.90
C ASP A 435 -4.79 -13.20 6.40
N VAL A 436 -4.91 -13.02 5.09
CA VAL A 436 -5.78 -11.98 4.51
C VAL A 436 -7.24 -12.39 4.67
N LEU A 437 -8.03 -11.53 5.31
CA LEU A 437 -9.48 -11.70 5.41
C LEU A 437 -10.15 -11.01 4.22
N VAL A 438 -11.15 -11.64 3.62
CA VAL A 438 -11.89 -11.11 2.47
C VAL A 438 -13.37 -11.00 2.81
N TYR A 439 -14.00 -9.90 2.43
CA TYR A 439 -15.42 -9.64 2.66
C TYR A 439 -16.09 -9.12 1.39
N ASP A 440 -17.26 -9.66 1.05
CA ASP A 440 -18.21 -8.94 0.21
C ASP A 440 -18.82 -7.81 1.05
N VAL A 441 -18.95 -6.63 0.45
CA VAL A 441 -19.61 -5.45 1.04
C VAL A 441 -20.88 -5.18 0.26
N PHE A 442 -22.01 -5.08 0.96
CA PHE A 442 -23.32 -4.78 0.38
C PHE A 442 -23.79 -3.40 0.83
N ASP A 443 -24.39 -2.66 -0.10
CA ASP A 443 -25.04 -1.39 0.18
C ASP A 443 -26.38 -1.60 0.90
N ALA A 444 -27.00 -0.51 1.38
CA ALA A 444 -28.27 -0.52 2.10
C ALA A 444 -29.43 -1.12 1.28
N ASP A 445 -29.34 -1.14 -0.05
CA ASP A 445 -30.31 -1.78 -0.95
C ASP A 445 -30.07 -3.29 -1.18
N GLY A 446 -29.03 -3.84 -0.56
CA GLY A 446 -28.64 -5.25 -0.67
C GLY A 446 -27.81 -5.59 -1.90
N LYS A 447 -27.49 -4.63 -2.78
CA LYS A 447 -26.58 -4.87 -3.90
C LYS A 447 -25.14 -4.94 -3.42
N GLN A 448 -24.35 -5.78 -4.09
CA GLN A 448 -22.92 -5.85 -3.81
C GLN A 448 -22.24 -4.54 -4.27
N LEU A 449 -21.67 -3.82 -3.31
CA LEU A 449 -20.96 -2.57 -3.52
C LEU A 449 -19.49 -2.81 -3.85
N ALA A 450 -18.83 -3.70 -3.10
CA ALA A 450 -17.38 -3.90 -3.19
C ALA A 450 -16.94 -5.30 -2.73
N ILE A 451 -15.65 -5.59 -2.93
CA ILE A 451 -14.90 -6.60 -2.17
C ILE A 451 -13.83 -5.89 -1.34
N PHE A 452 -13.75 -6.19 -0.06
CA PHE A 452 -12.78 -5.63 0.88
C PHE A 452 -11.79 -6.71 1.36
N LEU A 453 -10.50 -6.39 1.35
CA LEU A 453 -9.41 -7.21 1.88
C LEU A 453 -8.79 -6.55 3.12
N ALA A 454 -8.62 -7.33 4.18
CA ALA A 454 -7.99 -6.91 5.42
C ALA A 454 -6.69 -7.71 5.64
N ASP A 455 -5.54 -7.04 5.50
CA ASP A 455 -4.20 -7.62 5.65
C ASP A 455 -3.47 -6.97 6.83
N MET A 456 -3.72 -7.51 8.03
CA MET A 456 -3.50 -6.77 9.28
C MET A 456 -2.09 -6.93 9.89
N TYR A 457 -1.35 -7.99 9.53
CA TYR A 457 -0.13 -8.36 10.26
C TYR A 457 1.17 -7.86 9.64
N ALA A 458 2.12 -7.47 10.50
CA ALA A 458 3.49 -7.18 10.11
C ALA A 458 4.25 -8.43 9.65
N ARG A 459 5.13 -8.27 8.65
CA ARG A 459 6.03 -9.32 8.15
C ARG A 459 7.21 -8.71 7.37
N PRO A 460 8.35 -9.41 7.24
CA PRO A 460 9.55 -8.87 6.57
C PRO A 460 9.35 -8.47 5.11
N SER A 461 8.37 -9.07 4.41
CA SER A 461 8.01 -8.77 3.02
C SER A 461 7.08 -7.56 2.87
N LYS A 462 6.50 -7.05 3.96
CA LYS A 462 5.55 -5.94 3.95
C LYS A 462 6.27 -4.64 4.34
N ARG A 463 6.00 -3.53 3.63
CA ARG A 463 6.49 -2.22 4.05
C ARG A 463 5.84 -1.77 5.36
N GLY A 464 6.55 -0.97 6.15
CA GLY A 464 6.00 -0.43 7.41
C GLY A 464 4.90 0.61 7.20
N GLY A 465 4.18 0.94 8.28
CA GLY A 465 3.06 1.88 8.31
C GLY A 465 1.70 1.19 8.14
N ALA A 466 0.69 1.97 7.77
CA ALA A 466 -0.60 1.47 7.33
C ALA A 466 -1.00 2.18 6.03
N TRP A 467 -1.79 1.53 5.18
CA TRP A 467 -2.32 2.15 3.97
C TRP A 467 -3.51 1.40 3.40
N MET A 468 -4.27 2.12 2.57
CA MET A 468 -5.31 1.60 1.67
C MET A 468 -4.81 1.57 0.21
N ASN A 469 -5.26 0.58 -0.56
CA ASN A 469 -5.18 0.62 -2.03
C ASN A 469 -6.39 -0.03 -2.68
N ALA A 470 -6.57 0.25 -3.98
CA ALA A 470 -7.51 -0.45 -4.84
C ALA A 470 -6.77 -1.45 -5.74
N TYR A 471 -7.32 -2.66 -5.89
CA TYR A 471 -6.95 -3.59 -6.97
C TYR A 471 -7.79 -3.31 -8.22
N VAL A 472 -9.05 -2.96 -8.02
CA VAL A 472 -9.99 -2.48 -9.04
C VAL A 472 -10.63 -1.21 -8.50
N SER A 473 -10.61 -0.13 -9.28
CA SER A 473 -11.29 1.13 -8.93
C SER A 473 -12.69 1.16 -9.55
N GLN A 474 -13.62 1.87 -8.91
CA GLN A 474 -14.95 2.09 -9.47
C GLN A 474 -14.90 2.98 -10.72
N SER A 475 -15.70 2.68 -11.74
CA SER A 475 -15.94 3.59 -12.87
C SER A 475 -17.17 3.13 -13.67
N HIS A 476 -18.08 4.05 -13.98
CA HIS A 476 -19.18 3.74 -14.91
C HIS A 476 -18.69 3.56 -16.35
N LEU A 477 -17.68 4.32 -16.79
CA LEU A 477 -17.10 4.19 -18.13
C LEU A 477 -16.55 2.78 -18.41
N LEU A 478 -15.95 2.15 -17.38
CA LEU A 478 -15.38 0.81 -17.48
C LEU A 478 -16.32 -0.28 -16.94
N GLY A 479 -17.44 0.10 -16.33
CA GLY A 479 -18.39 -0.83 -15.71
C GLY A 479 -17.84 -1.57 -14.49
N THR A 480 -16.85 -0.99 -13.80
CA THR A 480 -16.12 -1.66 -12.70
C THR A 480 -16.64 -1.23 -11.33
N GLN A 481 -16.69 -2.19 -10.41
CA GLN A 481 -16.91 -1.97 -8.97
C GLN A 481 -15.59 -2.10 -8.19
N PRO A 482 -15.48 -1.45 -7.02
CA PRO A 482 -14.23 -1.39 -6.30
C PRO A 482 -13.85 -2.71 -5.59
N VAL A 483 -12.56 -3.05 -5.69
CA VAL A 483 -11.92 -4.10 -4.88
C VAL A 483 -10.81 -3.43 -4.08
N ILE A 484 -11.02 -3.27 -2.77
CA ILE A 484 -10.22 -2.42 -1.88
C ILE A 484 -9.49 -3.26 -0.85
N ALA A 485 -8.26 -2.88 -0.51
CA ALA A 485 -7.50 -3.49 0.57
C ALA A 485 -7.06 -2.46 1.62
N ASN A 486 -7.01 -2.89 2.88
CA ASN A 486 -6.33 -2.20 3.97
C ASN A 486 -5.18 -3.06 4.47
N HIS A 487 -4.05 -2.42 4.72
CA HIS A 487 -2.85 -3.05 5.22
C HIS A 487 -2.40 -2.37 6.51
N LEU A 488 -2.31 -3.15 7.58
CA LEU A 488 -1.72 -2.75 8.85
C LEU A 488 -0.44 -3.57 9.11
N ASN A 489 0.26 -3.21 10.20
CA ASN A 489 1.47 -3.86 10.66
C ASN A 489 1.37 -4.27 12.14
N ILE A 490 0.24 -4.88 12.53
CA ILE A 490 0.04 -5.43 13.88
C ILE A 490 0.98 -6.62 14.07
N PRO A 491 1.68 -6.77 15.21
CA PRO A 491 2.48 -7.96 15.49
C PRO A 491 1.62 -9.23 15.44
N LYS A 492 2.05 -10.23 14.67
CA LYS A 492 1.33 -11.51 14.58
C LYS A 492 1.58 -12.32 15.85
N PRO A 493 0.53 -12.71 16.61
CA PRO A 493 0.70 -13.53 17.80
C PRO A 493 1.06 -14.99 17.42
N PRO A 494 1.56 -15.80 18.37
CA PRO A 494 1.73 -17.24 18.17
C PRO A 494 0.42 -17.93 17.79
N GLN A 495 0.52 -19.09 17.14
CA GLN A 495 -0.65 -19.87 16.73
C GLN A 495 -1.58 -20.17 17.91
N GLY A 496 -2.87 -19.88 17.74
CA GLY A 496 -3.92 -20.13 18.75
C GLY A 496 -4.10 -19.01 19.78
N GLN A 497 -3.28 -17.96 19.75
CA GLN A 497 -3.44 -16.78 20.61
C GLN A 497 -4.24 -15.67 19.90
N PRO A 498 -5.00 -14.85 20.65
CA PRO A 498 -5.73 -13.72 20.09
C PRO A 498 -4.77 -12.61 19.63
N THR A 499 -5.20 -11.82 18.65
CA THR A 499 -4.51 -10.59 18.27
C THR A 499 -5.10 -9.44 19.07
N LEU A 500 -4.42 -9.07 20.16
CA LEU A 500 -4.84 -7.96 21.05
C LEU A 500 -4.15 -6.66 20.61
N MET A 501 -4.96 -5.65 20.33
CA MET A 501 -4.52 -4.39 19.74
C MET A 501 -4.25 -3.32 20.80
N THR A 502 -3.30 -2.43 20.53
CA THR A 502 -3.21 -1.14 21.24
C THR A 502 -4.32 -0.19 20.75
N TRP A 503 -4.55 0.89 21.50
CA TRP A 503 -5.46 1.95 21.05
C TRP A 503 -5.02 2.57 19.71
N ASP A 504 -3.72 2.79 19.51
CA ASP A 504 -3.18 3.33 18.26
C ASP A 504 -3.44 2.38 17.07
N GLU A 505 -3.38 1.06 17.28
CA GLU A 505 -3.71 0.08 16.24
C GLU A 505 -5.21 0.09 15.93
N VAL A 506 -6.07 0.28 16.94
CA VAL A 506 -7.53 0.42 16.76
C VAL A 506 -7.84 1.65 15.93
N THR A 507 -7.32 2.83 16.31
CA THR A 507 -7.54 4.08 15.56
C THR A 507 -6.96 3.99 14.15
N THR A 508 -5.80 3.34 13.96
CA THR A 508 -5.23 3.07 12.63
C THR A 508 -6.18 2.20 11.78
N MET A 509 -6.85 1.20 12.35
CA MET A 509 -7.81 0.39 11.62
C MET A 509 -9.02 1.21 11.15
N PHE A 510 -9.55 2.11 12.00
CA PHE A 510 -10.61 3.04 11.61
C PHE A 510 -10.12 4.04 10.55
N HIS A 511 -8.90 4.56 10.68
CA HIS A 511 -8.29 5.47 9.70
C HIS A 511 -8.25 4.85 8.31
N GLU A 512 -7.64 3.66 8.16
CA GLU A 512 -7.53 3.00 6.87
C GLU A 512 -8.88 2.60 6.30
N PHE A 513 -9.85 2.27 7.17
CA PHE A 513 -11.20 1.97 6.74
C PHE A 513 -11.94 3.21 6.26
N GLY A 514 -11.60 4.41 6.73
CA GLY A 514 -12.11 5.66 6.17
C GLY A 514 -11.65 5.88 4.72
N HIS A 515 -10.38 5.55 4.42
CA HIS A 515 -9.92 5.46 3.02
C HIS A 515 -10.68 4.38 2.26
N ALA A 516 -10.93 3.22 2.87
CA ALA A 516 -11.68 2.15 2.22
C ALA A 516 -13.10 2.59 1.85
N LEU A 517 -13.81 3.24 2.76
CA LEU A 517 -15.14 3.82 2.52
C LEU A 517 -15.10 4.86 1.39
N HIS A 518 -14.09 5.72 1.36
CA HIS A 518 -13.89 6.69 0.28
C HIS A 518 -13.72 6.00 -1.09
N GLY A 519 -13.01 4.86 -1.14
CA GLY A 519 -12.89 4.04 -2.34
C GLY A 519 -14.18 3.29 -2.71
N MET A 520 -14.85 2.68 -1.73
CA MET A 520 -16.04 1.86 -1.93
C MET A 520 -17.26 2.68 -2.36
N PHE A 521 -17.43 3.90 -1.84
CA PHE A 521 -18.53 4.80 -2.19
C PHE A 521 -18.27 5.65 -3.44
N SER A 522 -17.16 5.44 -4.14
CA SER A 522 -16.91 6.11 -5.42
C SER A 522 -18.08 5.88 -6.37
N ASN A 523 -18.59 6.95 -6.97
CA ASN A 523 -19.69 6.92 -7.93
C ASN A 523 -19.43 7.91 -9.06
N VAL A 524 -18.34 7.68 -9.80
CA VAL A 524 -17.86 8.57 -10.87
C VAL A 524 -17.96 7.92 -12.23
N GLN A 525 -18.09 8.74 -13.27
CA GLN A 525 -18.04 8.26 -14.65
C GLN A 525 -16.62 7.80 -15.01
N TYR A 526 -15.61 8.62 -14.69
CA TYR A 526 -14.26 8.48 -15.23
C TYR A 526 -13.27 7.88 -14.22
N PRO A 527 -12.47 6.86 -14.60
CA PRO A 527 -11.52 6.23 -13.69
C PRO A 527 -10.45 7.18 -13.14
N LEU A 528 -10.12 8.28 -13.84
CA LEU A 528 -9.20 9.30 -13.32
C LEU A 528 -9.65 9.91 -11.98
N PHE A 529 -10.95 9.92 -11.70
CA PHE A 529 -11.54 10.50 -10.49
C PHE A 529 -12.01 9.46 -9.47
N ALA A 530 -11.73 8.19 -9.69
CA ALA A 530 -12.26 7.11 -8.86
C ALA A 530 -11.69 7.12 -7.43
N GLY A 531 -12.58 6.98 -6.45
CA GLY A 531 -12.24 6.78 -5.04
C GLY A 531 -11.30 7.84 -4.48
N THR A 532 -10.14 7.41 -4.00
CA THR A 532 -9.16 8.27 -3.33
C THR A 532 -8.29 9.11 -4.28
N ALA A 533 -8.68 9.26 -5.56
CA ALA A 533 -7.99 10.05 -6.58
C ALA A 533 -8.22 11.58 -6.41
N VAL A 534 -8.02 12.07 -5.19
CA VAL A 534 -8.19 13.46 -4.76
C VAL A 534 -6.84 14.08 -4.36
N PRO A 535 -6.75 15.41 -4.15
CA PRO A 535 -5.54 16.02 -3.58
C PRO A 535 -5.10 15.35 -2.27
N ARG A 536 -3.78 15.28 -2.03
CA ARG A 536 -3.20 14.62 -0.85
C ARG A 536 -3.59 15.33 0.44
N ASP A 537 -3.71 16.65 0.43
CA ASP A 537 -4.16 17.43 1.59
C ASP A 537 -5.69 17.39 1.81
N PHE A 538 -6.42 16.62 0.99
CA PHE A 538 -7.83 16.28 1.22
C PHE A 538 -8.03 14.77 1.46
N VAL A 539 -7.20 13.90 0.88
CA VAL A 539 -7.40 12.45 0.98
C VAL A 539 -7.39 11.95 2.41
N GLU A 540 -6.64 12.60 3.30
CA GLU A 540 -6.59 12.23 4.72
C GLU A 540 -7.81 12.72 5.54
N PHE A 541 -8.69 13.53 4.96
CA PHE A 541 -9.90 13.96 5.67
C PHE A 541 -10.89 12.80 5.89
N PRO A 542 -11.30 12.02 4.86
CA PRO A 542 -12.17 10.86 5.05
C PRO A 542 -11.59 9.77 5.96
N SER A 543 -10.27 9.60 6.01
CA SER A 543 -9.63 8.66 6.94
C SER A 543 -9.68 9.16 8.38
N GLN A 544 -9.24 10.40 8.63
CA GLN A 544 -9.22 10.99 9.97
C GLN A 544 -10.61 11.23 10.55
N VAL A 545 -11.58 11.62 9.72
CA VAL A 545 -12.97 11.76 10.20
C VAL A 545 -13.54 10.41 10.64
N ASN A 546 -13.12 9.30 10.03
CA ASN A 546 -13.60 7.97 10.41
C ASN A 546 -13.01 7.48 11.74
N GLU A 547 -11.87 8.01 12.18
CA GLU A 547 -11.28 7.73 13.49
C GLU A 547 -12.22 8.10 14.65
N MET A 548 -13.10 9.09 14.46
CA MET A 548 -14.05 9.55 15.50
C MET A 548 -15.03 8.46 15.95
N TRP A 549 -15.22 7.41 15.14
CA TRP A 549 -16.10 6.30 15.50
C TRP A 549 -15.42 5.29 16.42
N ALA A 550 -14.08 5.32 16.54
CA ALA A 550 -13.35 4.41 17.40
C ALA A 550 -13.72 4.60 18.87
N ASP A 551 -13.93 5.84 19.33
CA ASP A 551 -14.32 6.18 20.71
C ASP A 551 -15.76 6.71 20.83
N TRP A 552 -16.55 6.67 19.76
CA TRP A 552 -17.97 7.02 19.84
C TRP A 552 -18.68 6.06 20.81
N PRO A 553 -19.38 6.55 21.86
CA PRO A 553 -19.78 5.69 22.98
C PRO A 553 -20.58 4.44 22.59
N GLU A 554 -21.51 4.54 21.63
CA GLU A 554 -22.26 3.38 21.14
C GLU A 554 -21.38 2.36 20.41
N VAL A 555 -20.41 2.82 19.62
CA VAL A 555 -19.51 1.97 18.84
C VAL A 555 -18.49 1.32 19.78
N LEU A 556 -17.84 2.12 20.63
CA LEU A 556 -16.87 1.64 21.62
C LEU A 556 -17.50 0.57 22.53
N ALA A 557 -18.70 0.82 23.06
CA ALA A 557 -19.39 -0.16 23.90
C ALA A 557 -19.74 -1.47 23.17
N ASN A 558 -19.87 -1.44 21.84
CA ASN A 558 -20.18 -2.61 21.02
C ASN A 558 -18.95 -3.52 20.85
N TYR A 559 -17.77 -2.96 20.57
CA TYR A 559 -16.55 -3.77 20.33
C TYR A 559 -15.60 -3.89 21.52
N ALA A 560 -15.65 -3.02 22.53
CA ALA A 560 -14.78 -3.11 23.71
C ALA A 560 -15.26 -4.21 24.65
N LYS A 561 -15.03 -5.47 24.25
CA LYS A 561 -15.45 -6.69 24.96
C LYS A 561 -14.22 -7.55 25.26
N HIS A 562 -14.12 -8.02 26.49
CA HIS A 562 -13.00 -8.84 26.91
C HIS A 562 -12.95 -10.14 26.09
N TYR A 563 -11.82 -10.43 25.44
CA TYR A 563 -11.72 -11.50 24.44
C TYR A 563 -12.06 -12.90 24.98
N GLN A 564 -11.87 -13.16 26.29
CA GLN A 564 -12.17 -14.45 26.91
C GLN A 564 -13.58 -14.54 27.48
N THR A 565 -14.10 -13.45 28.04
CA THR A 565 -15.34 -13.47 28.85
C THR A 565 -16.52 -12.87 28.11
N GLY A 566 -16.28 -12.06 27.08
CA GLY A 566 -17.30 -11.27 26.39
C GLY A 566 -17.85 -10.10 27.21
N GLU A 567 -17.35 -9.88 28.43
CA GLU A 567 -17.78 -8.80 29.30
C GLU A 567 -17.40 -7.44 28.72
N ALA A 568 -18.27 -6.44 28.92
CA ALA A 568 -18.00 -5.07 28.50
C ALA A 568 -16.85 -4.46 29.32
N MET A 569 -16.11 -3.55 28.71
CA MET A 569 -15.19 -2.67 29.43
C MET A 569 -15.96 -1.90 30.53
N PRO A 570 -15.50 -1.93 31.80
CA PRO A 570 -16.18 -1.31 32.95
C PRO A 570 -16.39 0.20 32.85
#